data_AF-A0A1V4IRX4-F1
#
_entry.id   AF-A0A1V4IRX4-F1
#
_cell.length_a   1.000
_cell.length_b   1.000
_cell.length_c   1.000
_cell.angle_alpha   90.00
_cell.angle_beta   90.00
_cell.angle_gamma   90.00
#
_symmetry.space_group_name_H-M   'P 1'
#
loop_
_entity.id
_entity.type
_entity.pdbx_description
1 polymer ?
#
loop_
_entity_poly.entity_id
_entity_poly.type
_entity_poly.pdbx_seq_one_letter_code
_entity_poly.pdbx_strand_id
1 'polypeptide(L)'
;MVSEIDKNDELKLDMFFKYCNDNSELVDEKIIKFYKDKADEFNKLKNTNRKINKALYSYERRNDAFEEGDYNLDEMYFTYQDYETLFLRNQALNDATINVRRKLIKDKILKIHKKVYLTLNKENIHCHWRPENITSLIRPCEFNFGRVGWVGVRYGKHKDEIDILNTGSEKDEELGFQKHSCLQFCITSSGFEISLFHAVRRDAVDRKFIHGNINSLKSKILKELYRLKGEGLEWIIHDNVEDKDYIFEIDNQKSEDFISFYKKYDKEGRESYLAYYLEPDDDNLKDLNSASKVVIEKVKILLPLYNLLAFRVK
;
A
#
# COMPACT_ATOMS: atom_id res chain seq x y z
N MET A 1 43.18 -13.45 -23.90
CA MET A 1 44.37 -14.24 -23.56
C MET A 1 44.01 -14.97 -22.28
N VAL A 2 43.68 -16.26 -22.36
CA VAL A 2 43.39 -17.07 -21.17
C VAL A 2 44.74 -17.35 -20.53
N SER A 3 44.95 -16.88 -19.31
CA SER A 3 46.17 -17.18 -18.54
C SER A 3 46.20 -18.68 -18.27
N GLU A 4 47.26 -19.36 -18.72
CA GLU A 4 47.53 -20.74 -18.34
C GLU A 4 47.60 -20.83 -16.80
N ILE A 5 46.87 -21.78 -16.22
CA ILE A 5 46.88 -22.02 -14.78
C ILE A 5 48.28 -22.54 -14.44
N ASP A 6 48.97 -21.92 -13.48
CA ASP A 6 50.25 -22.41 -12.99
C ASP A 6 50.05 -23.81 -12.37
N LYS A 7 51.03 -24.71 -12.54
CA LYS A 7 51.05 -26.07 -11.97
C LYS A 7 50.76 -26.09 -10.47
N ASN A 8 51.17 -25.05 -9.74
CA ASN A 8 50.88 -24.91 -8.31
C ASN A 8 49.40 -24.66 -8.02
N ASP A 9 48.69 -23.98 -8.92
CA ASP A 9 47.26 -23.70 -8.76
C ASP A 9 46.40 -24.90 -9.18
N GLU A 10 46.85 -25.70 -10.16
CA GLU A 10 46.26 -27.02 -10.44
C GLU A 10 46.35 -27.95 -9.20
N LEU A 11 47.52 -28.01 -8.56
CA LEU A 11 47.73 -28.81 -7.34
C LEU A 11 46.83 -28.40 -6.19
N LYS A 12 46.62 -27.10 -5.99
CA LYS A 12 45.69 -26.59 -4.95
C LYS A 12 44.24 -26.94 -5.25
N LEU A 13 43.83 -26.85 -6.52
CA LEU A 13 42.48 -27.22 -6.95
C LEU A 13 42.24 -28.72 -6.76
N ASP A 14 43.21 -29.57 -7.12
CA ASP A 14 43.12 -31.01 -6.91
C ASP A 14 43.03 -31.37 -5.42
N MET A 15 43.82 -30.71 -4.57
CA MET A 15 43.72 -30.87 -3.12
C MET A 15 42.37 -30.43 -2.58
N PHE A 16 41.80 -29.34 -3.10
CA PHE A 16 40.47 -28.87 -2.72
C PHE A 16 39.38 -29.86 -3.14
N PHE A 17 39.36 -30.31 -4.40
CA PHE A 17 38.36 -31.27 -4.87
C PHE A 17 38.50 -32.62 -4.18
N LYS A 18 39.73 -33.07 -3.91
CA LYS A 18 39.97 -34.27 -3.12
C LYS A 18 39.42 -34.11 -1.70
N TYR A 19 39.70 -33.00 -1.02
CA TYR A 19 39.14 -32.72 0.29
C TYR A 19 37.60 -32.71 0.26
N CYS A 20 36.99 -32.07 -0.75
CA CYS A 20 35.54 -32.09 -0.92
C CYS A 20 34.99 -33.50 -1.14
N ASN A 21 35.63 -34.32 -1.98
CA ASN A 21 35.20 -35.69 -2.23
C ASN A 21 35.36 -36.59 -0.99
N ASP A 22 36.48 -36.44 -0.26
CA ASP A 22 36.76 -37.23 0.94
C ASP A 22 35.85 -36.86 2.12
N ASN A 23 35.28 -35.65 2.12
CA ASN A 23 34.41 -35.12 3.19
C ASN A 23 32.96 -34.90 2.74
N SER A 24 32.58 -35.35 1.55
CA SER A 24 31.19 -35.33 1.08
C SER A 24 30.63 -36.74 1.05
N GLU A 25 29.33 -36.84 1.30
CA GLU A 25 28.57 -38.06 1.12
C GLU A 25 27.53 -37.78 0.03
N LEU A 26 27.43 -38.70 -0.93
CA LEU A 26 26.37 -38.66 -1.93
C LEU A 26 25.03 -38.82 -1.23
N VAL A 27 24.11 -37.89 -1.46
CA VAL A 27 22.77 -37.95 -0.89
C VAL A 27 22.04 -39.17 -1.45
N ASP A 28 21.90 -40.20 -0.61
CA ASP A 28 21.22 -41.44 -0.94
C ASP A 28 19.80 -41.49 -0.34
N GLU A 29 19.06 -42.55 -0.63
CA GLU A 29 17.70 -42.73 -0.11
C GLU A 29 17.66 -42.81 1.43
N LYS A 30 18.73 -43.26 2.09
CA LYS A 30 18.79 -43.36 3.56
C LYS A 30 18.92 -41.98 4.19
N ILE A 31 19.75 -41.10 3.60
CA ILE A 31 19.87 -39.70 4.02
C ILE A 31 18.54 -38.98 3.81
N ILE A 32 17.91 -39.13 2.63
CA ILE A 32 16.60 -38.54 2.36
C ILE A 32 15.56 -39.03 3.37
N LYS A 33 15.54 -40.33 3.65
CA LYS A 33 14.62 -40.92 4.63
C LYS A 33 14.89 -40.40 6.04
N PHE A 34 16.15 -40.29 6.46
CA PHE A 34 16.51 -39.73 7.77
C PHE A 34 15.94 -38.31 7.96
N TYR A 35 16.10 -37.43 6.98
CA TYR A 35 15.54 -36.07 7.07
C TYR A 35 14.01 -36.05 7.01
N LYS A 36 13.38 -36.92 6.21
CA LYS A 36 11.91 -37.06 6.17
C LYS A 36 11.35 -37.58 7.50
N ASP A 37 11.98 -38.60 8.08
CA ASP A 37 11.59 -39.17 9.37
C ASP A 37 11.76 -38.15 10.52
N LYS A 38 12.66 -37.17 10.36
CA LYS A 38 12.88 -36.06 11.30
C LYS A 38 12.06 -34.81 11.01
N ALA A 39 11.29 -34.77 9.93
CA ALA A 39 10.48 -33.62 9.56
C ALA A 39 9.52 -33.19 10.69
N ASP A 40 8.90 -34.17 11.36
CA ASP A 40 7.99 -33.90 12.48
C ASP A 40 8.71 -33.29 13.70
N GLU A 41 9.94 -33.72 13.99
CA GLU A 41 10.75 -33.15 15.08
C GLU A 41 11.19 -31.71 14.74
N PHE A 42 11.60 -31.46 13.50
CA PHE A 42 11.92 -30.10 13.03
C PHE A 42 10.70 -29.19 13.06
N ASN A 43 9.53 -29.69 12.65
CA ASN A 43 8.27 -28.95 12.73
C ASN A 43 7.90 -28.64 14.19
N LYS A 44 8.08 -29.59 15.12
CA LYS A 44 7.87 -29.35 16.56
C LYS A 44 8.83 -28.29 17.11
N LEU A 45 10.11 -28.33 16.74
CA LEU A 45 11.09 -27.32 17.16
C LEU A 45 10.73 -25.94 16.61
N LYS A 46 10.40 -25.85 15.31
CA LYS A 46 9.94 -24.61 14.65
C LYS A 46 8.72 -24.03 15.36
N ASN A 47 7.72 -24.86 15.66
CA ASN A 47 6.51 -24.45 16.37
C ASN A 47 6.79 -24.00 17.80
N THR A 48 7.72 -24.66 18.51
CA THR A 48 8.11 -24.30 19.87
C THR A 48 8.86 -22.96 19.90
N ASN A 49 9.83 -22.77 19.00
CA ASN A 49 10.53 -21.50 18.86
C ASN A 49 9.57 -20.36 18.49
N ARG A 50 8.59 -20.62 17.61
CA ARG A 50 7.52 -19.64 17.29
C ARG A 50 6.74 -19.23 18.54
N LYS A 51 6.32 -20.20 19.38
CA LYS A 51 5.62 -19.93 20.65
C LYS A 51 6.46 -19.11 21.63
N ILE A 52 7.74 -19.47 21.80
CA ILE A 52 8.66 -18.76 22.70
C ILE A 52 8.88 -17.32 22.22
N ASN A 53 9.19 -17.14 20.93
CA ASN A 53 9.38 -15.80 20.36
C ASN A 53 8.10 -14.96 20.47
N LYS A 54 6.93 -15.55 20.24
CA LYS A 54 5.65 -14.87 20.43
C LYS A 54 5.47 -14.41 21.87
N ALA A 55 5.81 -15.25 22.85
CA ALA A 55 5.75 -14.87 24.26
C ALA A 55 6.73 -13.72 24.60
N LEU A 56 7.99 -13.82 24.15
CA LEU A 56 9.05 -12.85 24.43
C LEU A 56 8.75 -11.46 23.84
N TYR A 57 8.26 -11.40 22.61
CA TYR A 57 8.01 -10.14 21.90
C TYR A 57 6.54 -9.70 21.91
N SER A 58 5.68 -10.40 22.66
CA SER A 58 4.24 -10.15 22.71
C SER A 58 3.89 -8.70 23.03
N TYR A 59 4.62 -8.08 23.96
CA TYR A 59 4.38 -6.67 24.30
C TYR A 59 4.80 -5.72 23.18
N GLU A 60 5.95 -5.93 22.56
CA GLU A 60 6.46 -5.06 21.48
C GLU A 60 5.66 -5.20 20.18
N ARG A 61 5.11 -6.39 19.92
CA ARG A 61 4.35 -6.76 18.73
C ARG A 61 2.84 -6.69 18.92
N ARG A 62 2.36 -6.20 20.06
CA ARG A 62 0.91 -6.19 20.41
C ARG A 62 0.04 -5.38 19.45
N ASN A 63 0.65 -4.44 18.73
CA ASN A 63 -0.03 -3.54 17.78
C ASN A 63 0.37 -3.87 16.33
N ASP A 64 0.94 -5.06 16.09
CA ASP A 64 1.23 -5.51 14.74
C ASP A 64 -0.07 -5.78 14.01
N ALA A 65 -0.10 -5.46 12.73
CA ALA A 65 -1.26 -5.74 11.91
C ALA A 65 -1.50 -7.25 11.78
N PHE A 66 -0.42 -8.04 11.71
CA PHE A 66 -0.45 -9.50 11.63
C PHE A 66 0.94 -10.12 11.89
N GLU A 67 0.99 -11.44 12.11
CA GLU A 67 2.22 -12.23 12.20
C GLU A 67 2.61 -12.86 10.86
N GLU A 68 3.89 -13.15 10.66
CA GLU A 68 4.44 -13.75 9.43
C GLU A 68 3.72 -15.01 8.94
N GLY A 69 3.10 -15.78 9.83
CA GLY A 69 2.37 -16.99 9.48
C GLY A 69 0.85 -16.86 9.47
N ASP A 70 0.31 -15.65 9.53
CA ASP A 70 -1.14 -15.42 9.44
C ASP A 70 -1.62 -15.45 7.98
N TYR A 71 -0.72 -15.15 7.04
CA TYR A 71 -0.97 -15.16 5.59
C TYR A 71 0.08 -16.00 4.86
N ASN A 72 -0.28 -16.58 3.70
CA ASN A 72 0.67 -17.28 2.85
C ASN A 72 1.29 -16.34 1.81
N LEU A 73 2.47 -15.79 2.11
CA LEU A 73 3.13 -14.77 1.29
C LEU A 73 4.30 -15.27 0.44
N ASP A 74 4.54 -16.59 0.38
CA ASP A 74 5.71 -17.18 -0.28
C ASP A 74 5.76 -16.88 -1.79
N GLU A 75 4.60 -16.81 -2.45
CA GLU A 75 4.46 -16.51 -3.88
C GLU A 75 3.86 -15.13 -4.18
N MET A 76 3.74 -14.27 -3.16
CA MET A 76 3.07 -12.97 -3.31
C MET A 76 4.03 -11.87 -3.76
N TYR A 77 3.50 -10.86 -4.45
CA TYR A 77 4.30 -9.73 -4.94
C TYR A 77 4.88 -8.91 -3.79
N PHE A 78 4.10 -8.74 -2.72
CA PHE A 78 4.52 -8.14 -1.46
C PHE A 78 4.80 -9.22 -0.43
N THR A 79 5.93 -9.10 0.27
CA THR A 79 6.36 -10.08 1.26
C THR A 79 5.97 -9.62 2.66
N TYR A 80 6.03 -10.51 3.66
CA TYR A 80 5.84 -10.14 5.06
C TYR A 80 6.72 -8.94 5.46
N GLN A 81 7.98 -8.91 5.01
CA GLN A 81 8.91 -7.83 5.32
C GLN A 81 8.46 -6.47 4.75
N ASP A 82 7.75 -6.45 3.61
CA ASP A 82 7.20 -5.21 3.07
C ASP A 82 6.13 -4.63 4.02
N TYR A 83 5.19 -5.46 4.48
CA TYR A 83 4.15 -5.07 5.43
C TYR A 83 4.74 -4.74 6.81
N GLU A 84 5.65 -5.57 7.32
CA GLU A 84 6.32 -5.39 8.62
C GLU A 84 7.02 -4.03 8.69
N THR A 85 7.64 -3.61 7.58
CA THR A 85 8.32 -2.31 7.50
C THR A 85 7.39 -1.12 7.78
N LEU A 86 6.08 -1.30 7.59
CA LEU A 86 5.04 -0.30 7.82
C LEU A 86 4.29 -0.49 9.15
N PHE A 87 4.59 -1.54 9.92
CA PHE A 87 4.00 -1.76 11.24
C PHE A 87 4.31 -0.59 12.19
N LEU A 88 3.41 -0.33 13.14
CA LEU A 88 3.44 0.85 14.00
C LEU A 88 4.82 1.08 14.67
N ARG A 89 5.46 0.01 15.17
CA ARG A 89 6.79 0.08 15.81
C ARG A 89 7.90 0.57 14.87
N ASN A 90 7.73 0.39 13.56
CA ASN A 90 8.73 0.70 12.54
C ASN A 90 8.47 2.03 11.84
N GLN A 91 7.27 2.62 11.96
CA GLN A 91 6.88 3.80 11.18
C GLN A 91 7.73 5.04 11.46
N ALA A 92 8.20 5.22 12.70
CA ALA A 92 9.02 6.37 13.10
C ALA A 92 10.53 6.13 12.96
N LEU A 93 10.95 4.88 12.70
CA LEU A 93 12.37 4.54 12.55
C LEU A 93 12.97 5.17 11.29
N ASN A 94 14.25 5.51 11.36
CA ASN A 94 15.01 6.15 10.27
C ASN A 94 16.44 5.60 10.15
N ASP A 95 16.67 4.36 10.57
CA ASP A 95 17.95 3.69 10.40
C ASP A 95 18.13 3.16 8.97
N ALA A 96 19.37 2.76 8.64
CA ALA A 96 19.74 2.29 7.30
C ALA A 96 18.92 1.07 6.85
N THR A 97 18.59 0.15 7.76
CA THR A 97 17.87 -1.09 7.43
C THR A 97 16.44 -0.77 7.01
N ILE A 98 15.72 0.00 7.83
CA ILE A 98 14.35 0.41 7.51
C ILE A 98 14.30 1.26 6.24
N ASN A 99 15.27 2.14 6.04
CA ASN A 99 15.32 2.98 4.84
C ASN A 99 15.52 2.18 3.55
N VAL A 100 16.37 1.14 3.57
CA VAL A 100 16.52 0.20 2.45
C VAL A 100 15.22 -0.53 2.17
N ARG A 101 14.54 -1.04 3.21
CA ARG A 101 13.25 -1.74 3.04
C ARG A 101 12.17 -0.84 2.45
N ARG A 102 12.00 0.39 2.96
CA ARG A 102 11.04 1.35 2.40
C ARG A 102 11.36 1.73 0.95
N LYS A 103 12.64 1.77 0.58
CA LYS A 103 13.05 1.99 -0.81
C LYS A 103 12.63 0.82 -1.71
N LEU A 104 12.76 -0.43 -1.26
CA LEU A 104 12.26 -1.60 -1.99
C LEU A 104 10.74 -1.53 -2.20
N ILE A 105 9.98 -1.17 -1.16
CA ILE A 105 8.53 -0.97 -1.26
C ILE A 105 8.20 0.12 -2.28
N LYS A 106 8.85 1.28 -2.21
CA LYS A 106 8.69 2.37 -3.19
C LYS A 106 8.96 1.89 -4.62
N ASP A 107 10.01 1.10 -4.83
CA ASP A 107 10.34 0.60 -6.16
C ASP A 107 9.31 -0.42 -6.68
N LYS A 108 8.73 -1.26 -5.80
CA LYS A 108 7.60 -2.14 -6.14
C LYS A 108 6.35 -1.35 -6.54
N ILE A 109 6.00 -0.31 -5.79
CA ILE A 109 4.87 0.59 -6.08
C ILE A 109 5.09 1.35 -7.40
N LEU A 110 6.31 1.84 -7.65
CA LEU A 110 6.68 2.50 -8.91
C LEU A 110 6.57 1.56 -10.12
N LYS A 111 6.84 0.26 -9.96
CA LYS A 111 6.64 -0.73 -11.04
C LYS A 111 5.15 -0.87 -11.40
N ILE A 112 4.25 -0.88 -10.41
CA ILE A 112 2.80 -0.87 -10.65
C ILE A 112 2.41 0.41 -11.39
N HIS A 113 2.84 1.57 -10.87
CA HIS A 113 2.62 2.87 -11.53
C HIS A 113 3.03 2.86 -13.01
N LYS A 114 4.24 2.40 -13.32
CA LYS A 114 4.74 2.35 -14.71
C LYS A 114 3.82 1.52 -15.63
N LYS A 115 3.22 0.44 -15.13
CA LYS A 115 2.27 -0.37 -15.93
C LYS A 115 0.92 0.30 -16.12
N VAL A 116 0.41 0.99 -15.10
CA VAL A 116 -0.95 1.55 -15.14
C VAL A 116 -0.98 2.97 -15.72
N TYR A 117 0.14 3.70 -15.69
CA TYR A 117 0.22 5.13 -16.00
C TYR A 117 -0.42 5.51 -17.33
N LEU A 118 -0.04 4.85 -18.45
CA LEU A 118 -0.58 5.19 -19.76
C LEU A 118 -2.10 4.96 -19.86
N THR A 119 -2.62 3.96 -19.14
CA THR A 119 -4.05 3.68 -19.10
C THR A 119 -4.78 4.73 -18.29
N LEU A 120 -4.29 5.05 -17.08
CA LEU A 120 -4.92 6.04 -16.21
C LEU A 120 -4.85 7.46 -16.79
N ASN A 121 -3.72 7.83 -17.41
CA ASN A 121 -3.55 9.15 -18.03
C ASN A 121 -4.55 9.40 -19.18
N LYS A 122 -4.95 8.35 -19.92
CA LYS A 122 -6.00 8.45 -20.96
C LYS A 122 -7.37 8.80 -20.39
N GLU A 123 -7.61 8.50 -19.12
CA GLU A 123 -8.84 8.84 -18.41
C GLU A 123 -8.80 10.26 -17.80
N ASN A 124 -7.80 11.07 -18.19
CA ASN A 124 -7.58 12.44 -17.71
C ASN A 124 -7.40 12.55 -16.19
N ILE A 125 -6.72 11.56 -15.60
CA ILE A 125 -6.22 11.59 -14.23
C ILE A 125 -4.69 11.46 -14.22
N HIS A 126 -4.05 12.35 -13.48
CA HIS A 126 -2.62 12.61 -13.63
C HIS A 126 -1.88 12.29 -12.34
N CYS A 127 -0.73 11.62 -12.44
CA CYS A 127 0.17 11.53 -11.29
C CYS A 127 0.83 12.88 -11.02
N HIS A 128 1.58 12.97 -9.91
CA HIS A 128 2.36 14.16 -9.63
C HIS A 128 3.34 14.48 -10.78
N TRP A 129 3.45 15.76 -11.16
CA TRP A 129 4.26 16.22 -12.30
C TRP A 129 5.77 16.12 -12.07
N ARG A 130 6.21 16.21 -10.81
CA ARG A 130 7.60 15.93 -10.41
C ARG A 130 7.82 14.42 -10.19
N PRO A 131 8.75 13.77 -10.91
CA PRO A 131 9.01 12.33 -10.79
C PRO A 131 9.35 11.85 -9.38
N GLU A 132 10.08 12.65 -8.61
CA GLU A 132 10.48 12.36 -7.23
C GLU A 132 9.29 12.24 -6.25
N ASN A 133 8.17 12.87 -6.61
CA ASN A 133 6.94 12.97 -5.83
C ASN A 133 5.80 12.09 -6.38
N ILE A 134 6.07 11.23 -7.37
CA ILE A 134 5.07 10.26 -7.86
C ILE A 134 4.58 9.38 -6.71
N THR A 135 5.48 8.96 -5.83
CA THR A 135 5.12 8.22 -4.62
C THR A 135 5.07 9.13 -3.40
N SER A 136 4.38 8.67 -2.36
CA SER A 136 4.54 9.23 -1.01
C SER A 136 5.99 9.20 -0.53
N LEU A 137 6.27 10.00 0.49
CA LEU A 137 7.57 10.06 1.15
C LEU A 137 7.84 8.77 1.91
N ILE A 138 9.08 8.29 1.82
CA ILE A 138 9.54 7.05 2.46
C ILE A 138 10.43 7.27 3.68
N ARG A 139 10.49 8.50 4.17
CA ARG A 139 11.23 8.86 5.38
C ARG A 139 10.31 9.59 6.36
N PRO A 140 10.46 9.37 7.67
CA PRO A 140 9.74 10.15 8.67
C PRO A 140 10.19 11.61 8.58
N CYS A 141 9.24 12.54 8.52
CA CYS A 141 9.48 13.97 8.52
C CYS A 141 8.25 14.73 9.01
N GLU A 142 8.37 16.05 9.15
CA GLU A 142 7.26 16.89 9.61
C GLU A 142 6.00 16.74 8.74
N PHE A 143 6.15 16.62 7.42
CA PHE A 143 5.04 16.51 6.47
C PHE A 143 4.20 15.22 6.61
N ASN A 144 4.76 14.16 7.19
CA ASN A 144 4.03 12.92 7.47
C ASN A 144 3.94 12.62 8.97
N PHE A 145 4.05 13.66 9.81
CA PHE A 145 3.96 13.57 11.26
C PHE A 145 4.98 12.59 11.88
N GLY A 146 6.15 12.49 11.24
CA GLY A 146 7.24 11.61 11.69
C GLY A 146 6.93 10.12 11.53
N ARG A 147 6.07 9.73 10.59
CA ARG A 147 5.66 8.33 10.41
C ARG A 147 5.53 7.94 8.94
N VAL A 148 5.94 6.72 8.62
CA VAL A 148 5.72 6.09 7.31
C VAL A 148 4.90 4.81 7.51
N GLY A 149 3.57 4.96 7.53
CA GLY A 149 2.62 3.85 7.67
C GLY A 149 2.06 3.33 6.35
N TRP A 150 2.33 4.01 5.24
CA TRP A 150 1.89 3.62 3.91
C TRP A 150 2.83 4.14 2.82
N VAL A 151 2.88 3.42 1.69
CA VAL A 151 3.59 3.86 0.48
C VAL A 151 2.69 3.71 -0.72
N GLY A 152 2.47 4.78 -1.48
CA GLY A 152 1.50 4.76 -2.58
C GLY A 152 1.68 5.86 -3.60
N VAL A 153 0.82 5.84 -4.61
CA VAL A 153 0.77 6.80 -5.71
C VAL A 153 -0.61 7.44 -5.77
N ARG A 154 -0.64 8.74 -6.05
CA ARG A 154 -1.86 9.54 -6.21
C ARG A 154 -2.03 9.96 -7.66
N TYR A 155 -3.27 9.92 -8.13
CA TYR A 155 -3.73 10.36 -9.43
C TYR A 155 -4.89 11.36 -9.24
N GLY A 156 -4.77 12.54 -9.84
CA GLY A 156 -5.76 13.58 -9.66
C GLY A 156 -5.77 14.59 -10.80
N LYS A 157 -5.93 15.85 -10.44
CA LYS A 157 -5.99 16.99 -11.38
C LYS A 157 -4.66 17.17 -12.12
N HIS A 158 -4.73 17.74 -13.33
CA HIS A 158 -3.53 18.13 -14.07
C HIS A 158 -2.79 19.27 -13.35
N LYS A 159 -1.48 19.43 -13.61
CA LYS A 159 -0.67 20.52 -13.02
C LYS A 159 -1.30 21.88 -13.26
N ASP A 160 -1.76 22.14 -14.48
CA ASP A 160 -2.34 23.44 -14.85
C ASP A 160 -3.61 23.77 -14.04
N GLU A 161 -4.44 22.77 -13.74
CA GLU A 161 -5.61 22.98 -12.87
C GLU A 161 -5.18 23.36 -11.45
N ILE A 162 -4.15 22.69 -10.92
CA ILE A 162 -3.60 22.99 -9.59
C ILE A 162 -2.96 24.38 -9.53
N ASP A 163 -2.19 24.76 -10.56
CA ASP A 163 -1.57 26.09 -10.63
C ASP A 163 -2.62 27.21 -10.63
N ILE A 164 -3.72 27.04 -11.36
CA ILE A 164 -4.84 27.99 -11.36
C ILE A 164 -5.47 28.08 -9.98
N LEU A 165 -5.70 26.93 -9.33
CA LEU A 165 -6.27 26.87 -7.98
C LEU A 165 -5.36 27.50 -6.93
N ASN A 166 -4.04 27.44 -7.11
CA ASN A 166 -3.05 28.07 -6.25
C ASN A 166 -2.81 29.55 -6.54
N THR A 167 -3.41 30.12 -7.59
CA THR A 167 -3.20 31.53 -7.94
C THR A 167 -3.73 32.44 -6.83
N GLY A 168 -2.83 33.14 -6.13
CA GLY A 168 -3.15 34.04 -5.03
C GLY A 168 -3.02 33.43 -3.63
N SER A 169 -2.64 32.15 -3.49
CA SER A 169 -2.20 31.62 -2.20
C SER A 169 -0.77 32.07 -1.91
N GLU A 170 -0.55 32.77 -0.79
CA GLU A 170 0.77 33.30 -0.40
C GLU A 170 1.78 32.19 -0.03
N LYS A 171 1.32 30.94 0.07
CA LYS A 171 2.13 29.74 0.26
C LYS A 171 1.68 28.65 -0.70
N ASP A 172 2.61 28.07 -1.45
CA ASP A 172 2.42 26.84 -2.26
C ASP A 172 1.79 25.67 -1.45
N GLU A 173 1.79 25.77 -0.12
CA GLU A 173 1.26 24.77 0.81
C GLU A 173 -0.24 24.91 1.12
N GLU A 174 -0.85 26.10 0.97
CA GLU A 174 -2.22 26.34 1.46
C GLU A 174 -3.30 25.71 0.57
N LEU A 175 -3.05 25.57 -0.75
CA LEU A 175 -3.94 24.93 -1.73
C LEU A 175 -3.27 23.80 -2.53
N GLY A 176 -2.11 23.31 -2.07
CA GLY A 176 -1.32 22.30 -2.77
C GLY A 176 -2.10 21.02 -3.11
N PHE A 177 -1.57 20.22 -4.04
CA PHE A 177 -2.25 19.04 -4.61
C PHE A 177 -2.89 18.08 -3.58
N GLN A 178 -2.38 18.04 -2.35
CA GLN A 178 -2.89 17.22 -1.24
C GLN A 178 -4.24 17.70 -0.69
N LYS A 179 -4.60 18.97 -0.91
CA LYS A 179 -5.88 19.57 -0.50
C LYS A 179 -7.04 19.13 -1.40
N HIS A 180 -6.72 18.42 -2.48
CA HIS A 180 -7.67 17.95 -3.46
C HIS A 180 -7.94 16.46 -3.35
N SER A 181 -9.15 16.05 -3.72
CA SER A 181 -9.49 14.66 -3.90
C SER A 181 -8.57 14.03 -4.95
N CYS A 182 -8.24 12.76 -4.75
CA CYS A 182 -7.47 11.97 -5.69
C CYS A 182 -7.90 10.51 -5.68
N LEU A 183 -7.57 9.80 -6.74
CA LEU A 183 -7.58 8.35 -6.79
C LEU A 183 -6.16 7.89 -6.42
N GLN A 184 -6.04 6.91 -5.54
CA GLN A 184 -4.74 6.43 -5.09
C GLN A 184 -4.72 4.92 -4.94
N PHE A 185 -3.52 4.37 -4.97
CA PHE A 185 -3.27 3.01 -4.53
C PHE A 185 -2.03 2.98 -3.65
N CYS A 186 -2.05 2.19 -2.58
CA CYS A 186 -0.96 2.10 -1.64
C CYS A 186 -0.89 0.72 -0.96
N ILE A 187 0.30 0.41 -0.48
CA ILE A 187 0.50 -0.63 0.54
C ILE A 187 0.49 0.04 1.92
N THR A 188 -0.19 -0.58 2.87
CA THR A 188 -0.27 -0.19 4.29
C THR A 188 0.36 -1.28 5.15
N SER A 189 0.32 -1.13 6.48
CA SER A 189 0.73 -2.21 7.39
C SER A 189 -0.18 -3.44 7.32
N SER A 190 -1.44 -3.28 6.92
CA SER A 190 -2.43 -4.36 6.97
C SER A 190 -2.65 -5.02 5.61
N GLY A 191 -2.49 -4.30 4.50
CA GLY A 191 -2.83 -4.84 3.18
C GLY A 191 -2.52 -3.85 2.06
N PHE A 192 -3.26 -3.97 0.96
CA PHE A 192 -3.18 -3.06 -0.18
C PHE A 192 -4.52 -2.35 -0.36
N GLU A 193 -4.48 -1.03 -0.52
CA GLU A 193 -5.67 -0.20 -0.66
C GLU A 193 -5.70 0.47 -2.04
N ILE A 194 -6.88 0.50 -2.65
CA ILE A 194 -7.18 1.37 -3.80
C ILE A 194 -8.35 2.26 -3.38
N SER A 195 -8.14 3.58 -3.40
CA SER A 195 -9.13 4.49 -2.84
C SER A 195 -9.37 5.75 -3.66
N LEU A 196 -10.59 6.27 -3.53
CA LEU A 196 -10.94 7.65 -3.79
C LEU A 196 -10.74 8.42 -2.49
N PHE A 197 -9.59 9.05 -2.34
CA PHE A 197 -9.30 9.92 -1.21
C PHE A 197 -10.00 11.25 -1.42
N HIS A 198 -11.07 11.51 -0.67
CA HIS A 198 -11.95 12.67 -0.90
C HIS A 198 -11.41 13.93 -0.23
N ALA A 199 -11.04 13.87 1.04
CA ALA A 199 -10.68 15.07 1.79
C ALA A 199 -9.65 14.83 2.90
N VAL A 200 -8.69 15.74 2.99
CA VAL A 200 -7.74 15.86 4.11
C VAL A 200 -8.38 16.60 5.30
N ARG A 201 -7.69 16.58 6.44
CA ARG A 201 -8.15 17.19 7.70
C ARG A 201 -8.47 18.67 7.59
N ARG A 202 -7.61 19.43 6.92
CA ARG A 202 -7.67 20.88 6.90
C ARG A 202 -7.72 21.43 5.49
N ASP A 203 -8.60 22.40 5.26
CA ASP A 203 -8.71 23.18 4.04
C ASP A 203 -8.92 22.32 2.78
N ALA A 204 -9.64 21.21 2.92
CA ALA A 204 -9.96 20.35 1.79
C ALA A 204 -10.91 21.06 0.82
N VAL A 205 -10.41 21.40 -0.38
CA VAL A 205 -11.15 22.19 -1.37
C VAL A 205 -12.39 21.46 -1.85
N ASP A 206 -12.23 20.17 -2.18
CA ASP A 206 -13.29 19.34 -2.71
C ASP A 206 -14.35 18.99 -1.64
N ARG A 207 -13.98 18.93 -0.35
CA ARG A 207 -14.95 18.91 0.76
C ARG A 207 -15.83 20.15 0.74
N LYS A 208 -15.22 21.34 0.71
CA LYS A 208 -15.96 22.61 0.74
C LYS A 208 -16.91 22.70 -0.45
N PHE A 209 -16.47 22.28 -1.64
CA PHE A 209 -17.31 22.18 -2.82
C PHE A 209 -18.51 21.26 -2.58
N ILE A 210 -18.28 20.04 -2.06
CA ILE A 210 -19.37 19.10 -1.82
C ILE A 210 -20.32 19.57 -0.72
N HIS A 211 -19.84 20.14 0.38
CA HIS A 211 -20.71 20.70 1.42
C HIS A 211 -21.66 21.78 0.86
N GLY A 212 -21.18 22.61 -0.06
CA GLY A 212 -21.99 23.63 -0.73
C GLY A 212 -22.95 23.09 -1.80
N ASN A 213 -22.68 21.92 -2.39
CA ASN A 213 -23.40 21.41 -3.56
C ASN A 213 -24.06 20.03 -3.36
N ILE A 214 -23.93 19.40 -2.18
CA ILE A 214 -24.38 18.01 -1.97
C ILE A 214 -25.87 17.81 -2.25
N ASN A 215 -26.70 18.82 -2.00
CA ASN A 215 -28.14 18.73 -2.29
C ASN A 215 -28.43 18.71 -3.80
N SER A 216 -27.71 19.50 -4.60
CA SER A 216 -27.89 19.53 -6.06
C SER A 216 -27.23 18.33 -6.74
N LEU A 217 -26.15 17.80 -6.17
CA LEU A 217 -25.43 16.62 -6.65
C LEU A 217 -26.00 15.28 -6.15
N LYS A 218 -26.90 15.32 -5.15
CA LYS A 218 -27.43 14.14 -4.45
C LYS A 218 -27.81 13.01 -5.39
N SER A 219 -28.67 13.24 -6.36
CA SER A 219 -29.17 12.18 -7.25
C SER A 219 -28.05 11.53 -8.08
N LYS A 220 -27.03 12.30 -8.49
CA LYS A 220 -25.88 11.79 -9.24
C LYS A 220 -24.95 10.97 -8.34
N ILE A 221 -24.64 11.49 -7.14
CA ILE A 221 -23.82 10.77 -6.15
C ILE A 221 -24.48 9.43 -5.80
N LEU A 222 -25.77 9.44 -5.47
CA LEU A 222 -26.52 8.22 -5.13
C LEU A 222 -26.51 7.20 -6.26
N LYS A 223 -26.64 7.66 -7.51
CA LYS A 223 -26.57 6.79 -8.69
C LYS A 223 -25.21 6.12 -8.84
N GLU A 224 -24.12 6.87 -8.66
CA GLU A 224 -22.78 6.27 -8.74
C GLU A 224 -22.54 5.32 -7.56
N LEU A 225 -22.92 5.68 -6.33
CA LEU A 225 -22.81 4.76 -5.17
C LEU A 225 -23.61 3.46 -5.36
N TYR A 226 -24.80 3.53 -5.98
CA TYR A 226 -25.57 2.34 -6.29
C TYR A 226 -24.85 1.40 -7.27
N ARG A 227 -24.09 1.95 -8.22
CA ARG A 227 -23.29 1.16 -9.18
C ARG A 227 -22.07 0.50 -8.55
N LEU A 228 -21.62 1.01 -7.41
CA LEU A 228 -20.49 0.46 -6.65
C LEU A 228 -20.90 -0.71 -5.74
N LYS A 229 -22.19 -1.08 -5.70
CA LYS A 229 -22.65 -2.22 -4.90
C LYS A 229 -22.11 -3.55 -5.44
N GLY A 230 -21.60 -4.36 -4.53
CA GLY A 230 -20.96 -5.64 -4.78
C GLY A 230 -19.45 -5.55 -4.98
N GLU A 231 -18.87 -4.34 -4.87
CA GLU A 231 -17.44 -4.11 -5.08
C GLU A 231 -16.62 -4.22 -3.78
N GLY A 232 -17.26 -4.42 -2.62
CA GLY A 232 -16.57 -4.49 -1.32
C GLY A 232 -15.96 -3.15 -0.91
N LEU A 233 -16.61 -2.03 -1.27
CA LEU A 233 -16.13 -0.68 -1.00
C LEU A 233 -16.70 -0.14 0.31
N GLU A 234 -15.86 0.59 1.06
CA GLU A 234 -16.24 1.23 2.32
C GLU A 234 -15.90 2.72 2.29
N TRP A 235 -16.88 3.56 2.61
CA TRP A 235 -16.63 4.98 2.83
C TRP A 235 -16.26 5.21 4.29
N ILE A 236 -15.04 5.67 4.52
CA ILE A 236 -14.46 5.85 5.84
C ILE A 236 -14.26 7.35 6.10
N ILE A 237 -14.76 7.81 7.25
CA ILE A 237 -14.48 9.14 7.78
C ILE A 237 -13.73 8.97 9.09
N HIS A 238 -12.43 9.30 9.07
CA HIS A 238 -11.53 9.12 10.21
C HIS A 238 -11.44 10.39 11.05
N ASP A 239 -11.77 10.26 12.34
CA ASP A 239 -11.56 11.29 13.35
C ASP A 239 -10.23 11.07 14.07
N ASN A 240 -9.27 11.93 13.75
CA ASN A 240 -7.91 11.86 14.28
C ASN A 240 -7.79 12.28 15.75
N VAL A 241 -8.80 12.95 16.31
CA VAL A 241 -8.80 13.37 17.72
C VAL A 241 -9.28 12.24 18.61
N GLU A 242 -10.34 11.55 18.17
CA GLU A 242 -10.92 10.40 18.87
C GLU A 242 -10.26 9.07 18.49
N ASP A 243 -9.39 9.07 17.47
CA ASP A 243 -8.81 7.87 16.83
C ASP A 243 -9.91 6.86 16.46
N LYS A 244 -10.90 7.35 15.68
CA LYS A 244 -12.15 6.62 15.43
C LYS A 244 -12.61 6.75 13.99
N ASP A 245 -13.02 5.62 13.43
CA ASP A 245 -13.63 5.54 12.11
C ASP A 245 -15.16 5.53 12.17
N TYR A 246 -15.76 6.31 11.26
CA TYR A 246 -17.17 6.22 10.91
C TYR A 246 -17.24 5.60 9.52
N ILE A 247 -17.86 4.42 9.42
CA ILE A 247 -17.84 3.60 8.21
C ILE A 247 -19.25 3.52 7.62
N PHE A 248 -19.33 3.73 6.30
CA PHE A 248 -20.51 3.45 5.49
C PHE A 248 -20.16 2.36 4.47
N GLU A 249 -20.66 1.16 4.71
CA GLU A 249 -20.45 -0.01 3.85
C GLU A 249 -21.36 0.08 2.62
N ILE A 250 -20.77 0.25 1.44
CA ILE A 250 -21.53 0.51 0.20
C ILE A 250 -22.50 -0.64 -0.13
N ASP A 251 -22.07 -1.86 0.14
CA ASP A 251 -22.81 -3.08 -0.22
C ASP A 251 -23.99 -3.32 0.72
N ASN A 252 -23.78 -3.11 2.01
CA ASN A 252 -24.73 -3.48 3.06
C ASN A 252 -25.71 -2.36 3.43
N GLN A 253 -25.39 -1.11 3.10
CA GLN A 253 -26.23 0.03 3.43
C GLN A 253 -27.03 0.55 2.23
N LYS A 254 -28.13 1.27 2.50
CA LYS A 254 -28.95 1.87 1.45
C LYS A 254 -28.28 3.15 0.98
N SER A 255 -28.01 3.28 -0.32
CA SER A 255 -27.31 4.45 -0.86
C SER A 255 -27.99 5.76 -0.46
N GLU A 256 -29.31 5.79 -0.36
CA GLU A 256 -30.12 6.94 0.06
C GLU A 256 -29.70 7.53 1.42
N ASP A 257 -29.18 6.70 2.32
CA ASP A 257 -28.75 7.08 3.66
C ASP A 257 -27.38 7.78 3.65
N PHE A 258 -26.59 7.60 2.58
CA PHE A 258 -25.23 8.13 2.46
C PHE A 258 -25.16 9.65 2.68
N ILE A 259 -26.10 10.41 2.11
CA ILE A 259 -26.08 11.88 2.23
C ILE A 259 -26.24 12.30 3.70
N SER A 260 -27.04 11.56 4.47
CA SER A 260 -27.23 11.84 5.89
C SER A 260 -25.98 11.46 6.71
N PHE A 261 -25.37 10.32 6.39
CA PHE A 261 -24.09 9.88 6.94
C PHE A 261 -22.99 10.91 6.68
N TYR A 262 -22.80 11.30 5.41
CA TYR A 262 -21.78 12.24 4.99
C TYR A 262 -21.94 13.59 5.70
N LYS A 263 -23.15 14.17 5.72
CA LYS A 263 -23.41 15.44 6.42
C LYS A 263 -23.19 15.38 7.93
N LYS A 264 -23.43 14.22 8.54
CA LYS A 264 -23.27 14.02 9.98
C LYS A 264 -21.80 13.89 10.38
N TYR A 265 -21.02 13.19 9.56
CA TYR A 265 -19.69 12.75 9.94
C TYR A 265 -18.56 13.51 9.20
N ASP A 266 -18.71 13.89 7.94
CA ASP A 266 -17.66 14.61 7.22
C ASP A 266 -17.68 16.09 7.65
N LYS A 267 -16.54 16.52 8.20
CA LYS A 267 -16.34 17.89 8.68
C LYS A 267 -14.85 18.18 8.77
N GLU A 268 -14.54 19.46 8.93
CA GLU A 268 -13.17 19.91 9.16
C GLU A 268 -12.54 19.20 10.37
N GLY A 269 -11.26 18.86 10.25
CA GLY A 269 -10.49 18.06 11.21
C GLY A 269 -10.46 16.57 10.91
N ARG A 270 -11.30 16.07 9.99
CA ARG A 270 -11.41 14.64 9.65
C ARG A 270 -10.85 14.33 8.27
N GLU A 271 -10.44 13.09 8.06
CA GLU A 271 -10.14 12.56 6.73
C GLU A 271 -11.36 11.81 6.20
N SER A 272 -11.54 11.79 4.88
CA SER A 272 -12.69 11.15 4.23
C SER A 272 -12.26 10.50 2.94
N TYR A 273 -12.57 9.23 2.77
CA TYR A 273 -12.13 8.44 1.63
C TYR A 273 -13.04 7.22 1.43
N LEU A 274 -13.08 6.73 0.20
CA LEU A 274 -13.75 5.49 -0.18
C LEU A 274 -12.68 4.48 -0.59
N ALA A 275 -12.59 3.37 0.13
CA ALA A 275 -11.50 2.40 -0.01
C ALA A 275 -12.01 1.03 -0.46
N TYR A 276 -11.24 0.42 -1.35
CA TYR A 276 -11.25 -1.02 -1.62
C TYR A 276 -9.99 -1.61 -1.03
N TYR A 277 -10.14 -2.65 -0.21
CA TYR A 277 -9.06 -3.26 0.54
C TYR A 277 -8.80 -4.69 0.05
N LEU A 278 -7.53 -5.03 -0.08
CA LEU A 278 -7.04 -6.37 -0.40
C LEU A 278 -6.19 -6.86 0.77
N GLU A 279 -6.51 -8.06 1.26
CA GLU A 279 -5.70 -8.76 2.25
C GLU A 279 -4.30 -9.08 1.69
N PRO A 280 -3.27 -9.25 2.54
CA PRO A 280 -1.90 -9.51 2.12
C PRO A 280 -1.71 -10.69 1.14
N ASP A 281 -2.51 -11.74 1.24
CA ASP A 281 -2.45 -12.94 0.38
C ASP A 281 -3.58 -13.01 -0.67
N ASP A 282 -4.25 -11.89 -0.96
CA ASP A 282 -5.23 -11.84 -2.04
C ASP A 282 -4.59 -12.18 -3.40
N ASP A 283 -5.24 -13.02 -4.20
CA ASP A 283 -4.75 -13.46 -5.52
C ASP A 283 -4.47 -12.28 -6.47
N ASN A 284 -5.16 -11.15 -6.31
CA ASN A 284 -4.88 -9.94 -7.08
C ASN A 284 -3.50 -9.34 -6.76
N LEU A 285 -2.90 -9.67 -5.61
CA LEU A 285 -1.56 -9.25 -5.21
C LEU A 285 -0.47 -10.29 -5.50
N LYS A 286 -0.81 -11.38 -6.21
CA LYS A 286 0.15 -12.45 -6.54
C LYS A 286 1.37 -11.95 -7.31
N ASP A 287 1.16 -11.13 -8.34
CA ASP A 287 2.24 -10.59 -9.15
C ASP A 287 2.00 -9.16 -9.64
N LEU A 288 2.99 -8.60 -10.33
CA LEU A 288 2.92 -7.24 -10.85
C LEU A 288 1.78 -7.05 -11.86
N ASN A 289 1.42 -8.06 -12.66
CA ASN A 289 0.31 -7.98 -13.62
C ASN A 289 -1.04 -7.99 -12.90
N SER A 290 -1.26 -8.92 -11.98
CA SER A 290 -2.50 -9.01 -11.22
C SER A 290 -2.74 -7.71 -10.43
N ALA A 291 -1.70 -7.21 -9.74
CA ALA A 291 -1.79 -5.98 -8.95
C ALA A 291 -2.08 -4.76 -9.84
N SER A 292 -1.45 -4.69 -11.01
CA SER A 292 -1.70 -3.60 -11.96
C SER A 292 -3.11 -3.66 -12.57
N LYS A 293 -3.63 -4.87 -12.81
CA LYS A 293 -4.96 -5.09 -13.37
C LYS A 293 -6.04 -4.62 -12.40
N VAL A 294 -5.98 -5.05 -11.14
CA VAL A 294 -6.96 -4.65 -10.12
C VAL A 294 -6.91 -3.14 -9.87
N VAL A 295 -5.73 -2.51 -9.89
CA VAL A 295 -5.60 -1.05 -9.80
C VAL A 295 -6.35 -0.35 -10.93
N ILE A 296 -6.15 -0.77 -12.18
CA ILE A 296 -6.84 -0.16 -13.33
C ILE A 296 -8.36 -0.34 -13.20
N GLU A 297 -8.81 -1.54 -12.87
CA GLU A 297 -10.22 -1.88 -12.73
C GLU A 297 -10.90 -0.99 -11.69
N LYS A 298 -10.39 -0.98 -10.45
CA LYS A 298 -11.01 -0.25 -9.35
C LYS A 298 -10.91 1.27 -9.54
N VAL A 299 -9.78 1.78 -10.05
CA VAL A 299 -9.67 3.23 -10.36
C VAL A 299 -10.70 3.64 -11.42
N LYS A 300 -10.93 2.83 -12.46
CA LYS A 300 -11.95 3.13 -13.48
C LYS A 300 -13.36 3.12 -12.93
N ILE A 301 -13.67 2.18 -12.03
CA ILE A 301 -14.99 2.09 -11.38
C ILE A 301 -15.22 3.30 -10.45
N LEU A 302 -14.18 3.79 -9.77
CA LEU A 302 -14.26 4.96 -8.88
C LEU A 302 -14.27 6.31 -9.63
N LEU A 303 -13.76 6.35 -10.86
CA LEU A 303 -13.57 7.59 -11.64
C LEU A 303 -14.85 8.43 -11.83
N PRO A 304 -16.04 7.87 -12.14
CA PRO A 304 -17.27 8.65 -12.25
C PRO A 304 -17.62 9.39 -10.96
N LEU A 305 -17.47 8.72 -9.82
CA LEU A 305 -17.71 9.32 -8.52
C LEU A 305 -16.67 10.39 -8.21
N TYR A 306 -15.38 10.11 -8.44
CA TYR A 306 -14.31 11.12 -8.31
C TYR A 306 -14.63 12.40 -9.09
N ASN A 307 -15.06 12.30 -10.35
CA ASN A 307 -15.38 13.46 -11.18
C ASN A 307 -16.62 14.24 -10.70
N LEU A 308 -17.51 13.62 -9.94
CA LEU A 308 -18.62 14.32 -9.29
C LEU A 308 -18.17 15.06 -8.02
N LEU A 309 -17.20 14.50 -7.30
CA LEU A 309 -16.74 15.01 -6.01
C LEU A 309 -15.66 16.08 -6.15
N ALA A 310 -14.83 15.98 -7.18
CA ALA A 310 -13.76 16.92 -7.44
C ALA A 310 -14.30 18.22 -8.06
N PHE A 311 -14.03 19.34 -7.41
CA PHE A 311 -14.12 20.67 -7.99
C PHE A 311 -13.18 20.78 -9.20
N ARG A 312 -13.69 21.25 -10.33
CA ARG A 312 -12.91 21.47 -11.56
C ARG A 312 -13.02 22.93 -11.96
N VAL A 313 -11.88 23.55 -12.27
CA VAL A 313 -11.86 24.88 -12.90
C VAL A 313 -12.30 24.70 -14.35
N LYS A 314 -13.24 25.53 -14.81
CA LYS A 314 -13.76 25.50 -16.18
C LYS A 314 -12.91 26.32 -17.13
#